data_AF-A0A7V6LTI4-F1
#
_entry.id   AF-A0A7V6LTI4-F1
#
_cell.length_a   1.000
_cell.length_b   1.000
_cell.length_c   1.000
_cell.angle_alpha   90.00
_cell.angle_beta   90.00
_cell.angle_gamma   90.00
#
_symmetry.space_group_name_H-M   'P 1'
#
loop_
_entity.id
_entity.type
_entity.pdbx_description
1 polymer ?
#
loop_
_entity_poly.entity_id
_entity_poly.type
_entity_poly.pdbx_seq_one_letter_code
_entity_poly.pdbx_strand_id
1 'polypeptide(L)'
;MSKKKESDKKTKEKGASGVENFFMDERLRFISGAIITGLAFYLLISCVSFLLTWQTDHSVTALQGLDAKVDNWGGRWGHIISEKIISYGFGFGAFLIPFIFGAIGLKLLNFPKIRVWGIVIKLAFAVLVLSIVLSFMFGLSDGYLISGPGGAHGLKVTRWLNALIGKIGTLIFIVIIVIGYIVFAFKVSPSSLRPKRITFPKKEKSDNESMDPEEVAEKSAQDLLDKEGEESLFNAWNTKKAATDSGKIVNDMA
;
A
#
# COMPACT_ATOMS: atom_id res chain seq x y z
N MET A 1 -18.28 27.64 -79.73
CA MET A 1 -18.08 27.98 -78.30
C MET A 1 -18.72 26.87 -77.47
N SER A 2 -17.96 25.81 -77.18
CA SER A 2 -17.31 25.49 -75.90
C SER A 2 -18.24 24.81 -74.87
N LYS A 3 -18.05 23.49 -74.81
CA LYS A 3 -18.50 22.47 -73.87
C LYS A 3 -18.58 22.98 -72.42
N LYS A 4 -19.76 22.88 -71.80
CA LYS A 4 -19.95 23.02 -70.35
C LYS A 4 -19.46 21.72 -69.70
N LYS A 5 -18.34 21.81 -68.96
CA LYS A 5 -17.81 20.75 -68.08
C LYS A 5 -18.82 20.51 -66.95
N GLU A 6 -19.36 19.30 -66.89
CA GLU A 6 -20.00 18.77 -65.68
C GLU A 6 -18.91 18.05 -64.87
N SER A 7 -18.70 18.52 -63.65
CA SER A 7 -17.62 18.10 -62.77
C SER A 7 -17.95 16.75 -62.12
N ASP A 8 -17.16 15.74 -62.43
CA ASP A 8 -17.03 14.51 -61.65
C ASP A 8 -16.76 14.84 -60.19
N LYS A 9 -17.73 14.56 -59.33
CA LYS A 9 -17.59 14.63 -57.88
C LYS A 9 -16.85 13.36 -57.44
N LYS A 10 -15.53 13.37 -57.56
CA LYS A 10 -14.66 12.36 -56.94
C LYS A 10 -14.89 12.37 -55.42
N THR A 11 -15.55 11.32 -54.93
CA THR A 11 -15.55 10.93 -53.52
C THR A 11 -14.10 10.79 -53.06
N LYS A 12 -13.62 11.75 -52.28
CA LYS A 12 -12.41 11.58 -51.48
C LYS A 12 -12.71 10.54 -50.42
N GLU A 13 -12.33 9.29 -50.67
CA GLU A 13 -12.11 8.31 -49.60
C GLU A 13 -11.15 8.93 -48.59
N LYS A 14 -11.68 9.25 -47.42
CA LYS A 14 -10.87 9.63 -46.26
C LYS A 14 -10.18 8.35 -45.78
N GLY A 15 -8.94 8.16 -46.21
CA GLY A 15 -8.00 7.22 -45.62
C GLY A 15 -7.72 7.60 -44.17
N ALA A 16 -8.57 7.12 -43.26
CA ALA A 16 -8.38 7.16 -41.81
C ALA A 16 -8.88 5.87 -41.14
N SER A 17 -9.04 4.78 -41.88
CA SER A 17 -9.67 3.53 -41.40
C SER A 17 -8.68 2.36 -41.21
N GLY A 18 -7.38 2.58 -41.35
CA GLY A 18 -6.38 1.54 -41.09
C GLY A 18 -6.14 1.38 -39.59
N VAL A 19 -5.64 2.42 -38.93
CA VAL A 19 -5.22 2.33 -37.52
C VAL A 19 -6.40 2.07 -36.57
N GLU A 20 -7.56 2.69 -36.81
CA GLU A 20 -8.75 2.51 -35.97
C GLU A 20 -9.34 1.09 -36.06
N ASN A 21 -9.26 0.43 -37.22
CA ASN A 21 -9.72 -0.95 -37.38
C ASN A 21 -8.71 -1.99 -36.87
N PHE A 22 -7.41 -1.67 -36.85
CA PHE A 22 -6.39 -2.54 -36.24
C PHE A 22 -6.51 -2.57 -34.71
N PHE A 23 -6.94 -1.49 -34.05
CA PHE A 23 -7.20 -1.51 -32.60
C PHE A 23 -8.54 -2.17 -32.21
N MET A 24 -9.37 -2.52 -33.18
CA MET A 24 -10.69 -3.14 -32.96
C MET A 24 -10.66 -4.67 -33.02
N ASP A 25 -9.57 -5.27 -33.50
CA ASP A 25 -9.41 -6.72 -33.52
C ASP A 25 -9.16 -7.24 -32.09
N GLU A 26 -10.04 -8.13 -31.63
CA GLU A 26 -9.95 -8.77 -30.31
C GLU A 26 -8.61 -9.49 -30.12
N ARG A 27 -8.04 -10.02 -31.21
CA ARG A 27 -6.73 -10.67 -31.22
C ARG A 27 -5.61 -9.69 -30.90
N LEU A 28 -5.63 -8.50 -31.51
CA LEU A 28 -4.62 -7.46 -31.28
C LEU A 28 -4.75 -6.87 -29.87
N ARG A 29 -5.97 -6.74 -29.36
CA ARG A 29 -6.20 -6.32 -27.96
C ARG A 29 -5.66 -7.34 -26.96
N PHE A 30 -5.83 -8.63 -27.21
CA PHE A 30 -5.27 -9.69 -26.38
C PHE A 30 -3.73 -9.70 -26.43
N ILE A 31 -3.13 -9.66 -27.63
CA ILE A 31 -1.67 -9.64 -27.81
C ILE A 31 -1.05 -8.42 -27.14
N SER A 32 -1.61 -7.22 -27.36
CA SER A 32 -1.13 -6.00 -26.71
C SER A 32 -1.26 -6.06 -25.19
N GLY A 33 -2.34 -6.63 -24.66
CA GLY A 33 -2.51 -6.89 -23.23
C GLY A 33 -1.45 -7.83 -22.65
N ALA A 34 -1.13 -8.91 -23.36
CA ALA A 34 -0.07 -9.84 -22.98
C ALA A 34 1.32 -9.16 -22.97
N ILE A 35 1.63 -8.37 -23.99
CA ILE A 35 2.91 -7.62 -24.08
C ILE A 35 3.02 -6.62 -22.93
N ILE A 36 1.98 -5.82 -22.67
CA ILE A 36 1.99 -4.80 -21.59
C ILE A 36 2.13 -5.48 -20.22
N THR A 37 1.46 -6.61 -20.02
CA THR A 37 1.55 -7.38 -18.77
C THR A 37 2.95 -7.97 -18.60
N GLY A 38 3.54 -8.53 -19.65
CA GLY A 38 4.92 -9.01 -19.64
C GLY A 38 5.93 -7.89 -19.34
N LEU A 39 5.73 -6.71 -19.95
CA LEU A 39 6.53 -5.52 -19.68
C LEU A 39 6.41 -5.08 -18.21
N ALA A 40 5.22 -5.14 -17.63
CA ALA A 40 5.01 -4.83 -16.21
C ALA A 40 5.84 -5.75 -15.30
N PHE A 41 5.84 -7.07 -15.56
CA PHE A 41 6.68 -8.02 -14.81
C PHE A 41 8.17 -7.75 -15.00
N TYR A 42 8.60 -7.49 -16.24
CA TYR A 42 9.99 -7.12 -16.53
C TYR A 42 10.42 -5.87 -15.75
N LEU A 43 9.58 -4.83 -15.72
CA LEU A 43 9.86 -3.62 -14.95
C LEU A 43 9.91 -3.88 -13.45
N LEU A 44 9.00 -4.70 -12.92
CA LEU A 44 8.98 -5.06 -11.50
C LEU A 44 10.30 -5.74 -11.09
N ILE A 45 10.72 -6.76 -11.85
CA ILE A 45 11.97 -7.49 -11.62
C ILE A 45 13.18 -6.54 -11.70
N SER A 46 13.20 -5.68 -12.73
CA SER A 46 14.27 -4.69 -12.91
C SER A 46 14.35 -3.69 -11.75
N CYS A 47 13.20 -3.23 -11.24
CA CYS A 47 13.12 -2.31 -10.10
C CYS A 47 13.63 -2.97 -8.82
N VAL A 48 13.19 -4.20 -8.53
CA VAL A 48 13.64 -4.97 -7.37
C VAL A 48 15.14 -5.21 -7.44
N SER A 49 15.63 -5.64 -8.61
CA SER A 49 17.06 -5.84 -8.82
C SER A 49 17.86 -4.55 -8.64
N PHE A 50 17.33 -3.40 -9.10
CA PHE A 50 17.99 -2.11 -8.94
C PHE A 50 18.17 -1.72 -7.47
N LEU A 51 17.21 -2.00 -6.58
CA LEU A 51 17.39 -1.73 -5.14
C LEU A 51 18.55 -2.51 -4.51
N LEU A 52 18.96 -3.62 -5.13
CA LEU A 52 20.09 -4.42 -4.68
C LEU A 52 21.39 -3.99 -5.36
N THR A 53 21.34 -3.62 -6.65
CA THR A 53 22.54 -3.31 -7.46
C THR A 53 22.83 -1.82 -7.63
N TRP A 54 22.04 -0.91 -7.05
CA TRP A 54 22.20 0.53 -7.24
C TRP A 54 23.59 1.06 -6.81
N GLN A 55 24.24 0.44 -5.83
CA GLN A 55 25.59 0.82 -5.38
C GLN A 55 26.67 0.38 -6.35
N THR A 56 26.56 -0.83 -6.90
CA THR A 56 27.57 -1.41 -7.80
C THR A 56 27.48 -0.80 -9.19
N ASP A 57 26.26 -0.50 -9.65
CA ASP A 57 26.01 -0.01 -11.00
C ASP A 57 26.03 1.53 -11.12
N HIS A 58 26.30 2.29 -10.04
CA HIS A 58 26.26 3.77 -10.07
C HIS A 58 27.22 4.38 -11.12
N SER A 59 28.35 3.74 -11.41
CA SER A 59 29.29 4.20 -12.43
C SER A 59 28.87 3.85 -13.86
N VAL A 60 27.88 2.95 -14.04
CA VAL A 60 27.45 2.44 -15.34
C VAL A 60 26.48 3.42 -15.97
N THR A 61 27.03 4.42 -16.65
CA THR A 61 26.24 5.39 -17.39
C THR A 61 25.83 4.83 -18.75
N ALA A 62 24.67 5.25 -19.27
CA ALA A 62 24.14 4.84 -20.57
C ALA A 62 25.08 5.07 -21.78
N LEU A 63 26.19 5.81 -21.59
CA LEU A 63 27.21 6.14 -22.58
C LEU A 63 28.45 5.23 -22.54
N GLN A 64 28.64 4.42 -21.50
CA GLN A 64 29.69 3.39 -21.53
C GLN A 64 29.27 2.32 -22.54
N GLY A 65 30.20 1.82 -23.35
CA GLY A 65 29.91 0.84 -24.42
C GLY A 65 29.24 -0.45 -23.91
N LEU A 66 28.93 -1.38 -24.82
CA LEU A 66 28.32 -2.68 -24.49
C LEU A 66 29.12 -3.51 -23.46
N ASP A 67 30.37 -3.15 -23.19
CA ASP A 67 31.28 -3.79 -22.22
C ASP A 67 31.03 -3.42 -20.75
N ALA A 68 30.20 -2.41 -20.46
CA ALA A 68 29.89 -2.08 -19.08
C ALA A 68 29.01 -3.19 -18.47
N LYS A 69 29.59 -3.97 -17.55
CA LYS A 69 28.89 -5.02 -16.81
C LYS A 69 27.81 -4.39 -15.94
N VAL A 70 26.55 -4.82 -16.15
CA VAL A 70 25.38 -4.42 -15.37
C VAL A 70 24.91 -5.65 -14.61
N ASP A 71 24.84 -5.56 -13.28
CA ASP A 71 24.43 -6.69 -12.43
C ASP A 71 22.89 -6.75 -12.27
N ASN A 72 22.14 -5.78 -12.81
CA ASN A 72 20.68 -5.79 -12.82
C ASN A 72 20.13 -6.97 -13.63
N TRP A 73 19.19 -7.73 -13.07
CA TRP A 73 18.55 -8.90 -13.71
C TRP A 73 17.80 -8.55 -15.00
N GLY A 74 17.33 -7.31 -15.15
CA GLY A 74 16.74 -6.79 -16.37
C GLY A 74 17.78 -6.41 -17.45
N GLY A 75 19.06 -6.63 -17.18
CA GLY A 75 20.16 -6.16 -18.01
C GLY A 75 20.25 -4.64 -18.06
N ARG A 76 20.97 -4.13 -19.06
CA ARG A 76 21.23 -2.69 -19.23
C ARG A 76 19.97 -1.84 -19.40
N TRP A 77 18.99 -2.32 -20.17
CA TRP A 77 17.71 -1.61 -20.33
C TRP A 77 16.94 -1.56 -19.02
N GLY A 78 16.93 -2.65 -18.26
CA GLY A 78 16.29 -2.73 -16.95
C GLY A 78 16.93 -1.75 -15.97
N HIS A 79 18.26 -1.68 -15.94
CA HIS A 79 19.00 -0.70 -15.14
C HIS A 79 18.65 0.74 -15.54
N ILE A 80 18.78 1.11 -16.82
CA ILE A 80 18.52 2.49 -17.29
C ILE A 80 17.09 2.93 -16.97
N ILE A 81 16.10 2.06 -17.20
CA ILE A 81 14.70 2.41 -16.92
C ILE A 81 14.47 2.52 -15.42
N SER A 82 14.96 1.57 -14.63
CA SER A 82 14.76 1.53 -13.17
C SER A 82 15.47 2.70 -12.48
N GLU A 83 16.70 3.02 -12.88
CA GLU A 83 17.45 4.17 -12.39
C GLU A 83 16.69 5.48 -12.68
N LYS A 84 16.16 5.64 -13.89
CA LYS A 84 15.37 6.83 -14.23
C LYS A 84 14.10 6.96 -13.41
N ILE A 85 13.32 5.88 -13.25
CA ILE A 85 12.03 5.99 -12.56
C ILE A 85 12.19 6.02 -11.03
N ILE A 86 13.16 5.30 -10.45
CA ILE A 86 13.43 5.26 -9.01
C ILE A 86 14.27 6.47 -8.61
N SER A 87 15.52 6.55 -9.06
CA SER A 87 16.45 7.59 -8.60
C SER A 87 16.05 8.98 -9.09
N TYR A 88 15.89 9.15 -10.40
CA TYR A 88 15.57 10.46 -10.99
C TYR A 88 14.08 10.79 -11.00
N GLY A 89 13.22 9.82 -10.67
CA GLY A 89 11.77 9.96 -10.63
C GLY A 89 11.25 10.03 -9.21
N PHE A 90 10.54 8.98 -8.80
CA PHE A 90 9.64 8.98 -7.64
C PHE A 90 10.15 8.16 -6.44
N GLY A 91 11.40 7.69 -6.47
CA GLY A 91 11.98 6.88 -5.41
C GLY A 91 11.24 5.57 -5.23
N PHE A 92 10.97 5.19 -3.99
CA PHE A 92 10.16 4.00 -3.68
C PHE A 92 8.72 4.07 -4.23
N GLY A 93 8.20 5.28 -4.50
CA GLY A 93 6.93 5.45 -5.22
C GLY A 93 6.92 4.76 -6.58
N ALA A 94 8.06 4.67 -7.26
CA ALA A 94 8.16 4.08 -8.59
C ALA A 94 7.81 2.58 -8.63
N PHE A 95 7.86 1.87 -7.50
CA PHE A 95 7.43 0.47 -7.42
C PHE A 95 5.96 0.26 -7.77
N LEU A 96 5.12 1.28 -7.64
CA LEU A 96 3.72 1.21 -8.02
C LEU A 96 3.50 1.36 -9.54
N ILE A 97 4.50 1.85 -10.29
CA ILE A 97 4.42 2.04 -11.74
C ILE A 97 4.25 0.70 -12.48
N PRO A 98 5.05 -0.35 -12.21
CA PRO A 98 4.79 -1.68 -12.76
C PRO A 98 3.34 -2.17 -12.54
N PHE A 99 2.75 -1.92 -11.36
CA PHE A 99 1.36 -2.31 -11.08
C PHE A 99 0.33 -1.51 -11.91
N ILE A 100 0.63 -0.25 -12.26
CA ILE A 100 -0.19 0.54 -13.19
C ILE A 100 -0.18 -0.11 -14.57
N PHE A 101 0.99 -0.47 -15.09
CA PHE A 101 1.10 -1.17 -16.38
C PHE A 101 0.42 -2.54 -16.32
N GLY A 102 0.61 -3.31 -15.25
CA GLY A 102 -0.04 -4.60 -15.04
C GLY A 102 -1.56 -4.49 -15.01
N ALA A 103 -2.13 -3.48 -14.33
CA ALA A 103 -3.56 -3.23 -14.30
C ALA A 103 -4.13 -2.89 -15.70
N ILE A 104 -3.38 -2.12 -16.50
CA ILE A 104 -3.76 -1.80 -17.89
C ILE A 104 -3.68 -3.05 -18.77
N GLY A 105 -2.59 -3.83 -18.67
CA GLY A 105 -2.40 -5.06 -19.43
C GLY A 105 -3.49 -6.11 -19.13
N LEU A 106 -3.83 -6.30 -17.85
CA LEU A 106 -4.89 -7.21 -17.42
C LEU A 106 -6.27 -6.79 -17.93
N LYS A 107 -6.52 -5.48 -18.07
CA LYS A 107 -7.74 -4.97 -18.72
C LYS A 107 -7.84 -5.41 -20.17
N LEU A 108 -6.73 -5.32 -20.90
CA LEU A 108 -6.67 -5.61 -22.34
C LEU A 108 -6.82 -7.12 -22.59
N LEU A 109 -6.38 -7.96 -21.65
CA LEU A 109 -6.62 -9.41 -21.61
C LEU A 109 -8.09 -9.79 -21.37
N ASN A 110 -9.00 -8.83 -21.41
CA ASN A 110 -10.46 -9.01 -21.35
C ASN A 110 -10.98 -9.60 -20.03
N PHE A 111 -10.24 -9.45 -18.92
CA PHE A 111 -10.76 -9.78 -17.59
C PHE A 111 -11.91 -8.82 -17.22
N PRO A 112 -13.18 -9.30 -17.22
CA PRO A 112 -14.31 -8.41 -17.03
C PRO A 112 -14.47 -8.09 -15.53
N LYS A 113 -14.86 -6.84 -15.23
CA LYS A 113 -15.25 -6.28 -13.91
C LYS A 113 -14.26 -5.37 -13.18
N ILE A 114 -13.04 -5.10 -13.69
CA ILE A 114 -12.10 -4.20 -13.02
C ILE A 114 -12.19 -2.76 -13.58
N ARG A 115 -12.48 -1.78 -12.71
CA ARG A 115 -12.40 -0.35 -13.05
C ARG A 115 -10.95 0.14 -13.05
N VAL A 116 -10.22 -0.19 -14.12
CA VAL A 116 -8.78 0.08 -14.23
C VAL A 116 -8.44 1.57 -14.14
N TRP A 117 -9.21 2.46 -14.77
CA TRP A 117 -8.98 3.90 -14.64
C TRP A 117 -8.99 4.38 -13.19
N GLY A 118 -9.88 3.84 -12.35
CA GLY A 118 -9.91 4.18 -10.93
C GLY A 118 -8.70 3.63 -10.15
N ILE A 119 -8.14 2.50 -10.58
CA ILE A 119 -6.92 1.93 -9.98
C ILE A 119 -5.71 2.75 -10.41
N VAL A 120 -5.58 3.05 -11.70
CA VAL A 120 -4.47 3.84 -12.26
C VAL A 120 -4.39 5.21 -11.59
N ILE A 121 -5.52 5.92 -11.45
CA ILE A 121 -5.54 7.24 -10.79
C ILE A 121 -5.12 7.11 -9.31
N LYS A 122 -5.65 6.12 -8.59
CA LYS A 122 -5.28 5.90 -7.18
C LYS A 122 -3.81 5.56 -6.99
N LEU A 123 -3.25 4.71 -7.86
CA LEU A 123 -1.83 4.33 -7.81
C LEU A 123 -0.94 5.50 -8.22
N ALA A 124 -1.28 6.22 -9.29
CA ALA A 124 -0.52 7.39 -9.74
C ALA A 124 -0.46 8.48 -8.67
N PHE A 125 -1.58 8.75 -7.99
CA PHE A 125 -1.58 9.68 -6.87
C PHE A 125 -0.76 9.14 -5.69
N ALA A 126 -0.83 7.83 -5.40
CA ALA A 126 0.01 7.19 -4.39
C ALA A 126 1.50 7.38 -4.69
N VAL A 127 1.93 7.20 -5.95
CA VAL A 127 3.34 7.40 -6.38
C VAL A 127 3.81 8.80 -6.00
N LEU A 128 3.00 9.83 -6.29
CA LEU A 128 3.34 11.22 -6.00
C LEU A 128 3.39 11.49 -4.49
N VAL A 129 2.36 11.09 -3.75
CA VAL A 129 2.28 11.30 -2.30
C VAL A 129 3.42 10.58 -1.61
N LEU A 130 3.67 9.32 -1.96
CA LEU A 130 4.74 8.51 -1.38
C LEU A 130 6.11 9.15 -1.66
N SER A 131 6.37 9.57 -2.91
CA SER A 131 7.60 10.29 -3.28
C SER A 131 7.84 11.53 -2.41
N ILE A 132 6.82 12.37 -2.20
CA ILE A 132 6.93 13.60 -1.39
C ILE A 132 7.11 13.26 0.10
N VAL A 133 6.32 12.32 0.64
CA VAL A 133 6.39 11.92 2.06
C VAL A 133 7.77 11.36 2.39
N LEU A 134 8.28 10.41 1.60
CA LEU A 134 9.62 9.85 1.86
C LEU A 134 10.69 10.92 1.69
N SER A 135 10.55 11.83 0.74
CA SER A 135 11.51 12.91 0.60
C SER A 135 11.51 13.88 1.78
N PHE A 136 10.36 14.18 2.37
CA PHE A 136 10.29 15.04 3.55
C PHE A 136 10.86 14.36 4.80
N MET A 137 10.62 13.06 4.99
CA MET A 137 11.11 12.32 6.14
C MET A 137 12.61 12.05 6.09
N PHE A 138 13.12 11.65 4.93
CA PHE A 138 14.48 11.13 4.77
C PHE A 138 15.41 12.11 4.03
N GLY A 139 14.86 13.10 3.32
CA GLY A 139 15.66 14.05 2.57
C GLY A 139 16.53 13.37 1.52
N LEU A 140 17.80 13.76 1.47
CA LEU A 140 18.80 13.19 0.56
C LEU A 140 19.47 11.93 1.13
N SER A 141 19.25 11.60 2.43
CA SER A 141 19.82 10.44 3.16
C SER A 141 21.15 9.92 2.61
N ASP A 142 22.21 10.72 2.75
CA ASP A 142 23.59 10.38 2.35
C ASP A 142 23.77 9.87 0.90
N GLY A 143 22.87 10.24 -0.01
CA GLY A 143 22.91 9.80 -1.41
C GLY A 143 22.34 8.39 -1.63
N TYR A 144 21.59 7.83 -0.68
CA TYR A 144 20.87 6.57 -0.84
C TYR A 144 19.98 6.61 -2.10
N LEU A 145 20.12 5.64 -3.01
CA LEU A 145 19.45 5.64 -4.34
C LEU A 145 19.74 6.92 -5.17
N ILE A 146 20.93 7.52 -5.04
CA ILE A 146 21.38 8.75 -5.72
C ILE A 146 20.66 10.01 -5.22
N SER A 147 19.32 10.00 -5.23
CA SER A 147 18.46 11.15 -4.92
C SER A 147 17.61 10.96 -3.66
N GLY A 148 17.93 9.96 -2.82
CA GLY A 148 17.16 9.64 -1.63
C GLY A 148 15.96 8.72 -1.92
N PRO A 149 15.32 8.20 -0.86
CA PRO A 149 14.21 7.25 -0.96
C PRO A 149 12.92 7.86 -1.54
N GLY A 150 12.79 9.19 -1.53
CA GLY A 150 11.71 9.93 -2.20
C GLY A 150 11.94 10.24 -3.67
N GLY A 151 13.15 9.94 -4.19
CA GLY A 151 13.56 10.27 -5.56
C GLY A 151 13.73 11.77 -5.82
N ALA A 152 14.31 12.11 -6.96
CA ALA A 152 14.58 13.51 -7.31
C ALA A 152 13.31 14.37 -7.42
N HIS A 153 12.17 13.80 -7.82
CA HIS A 153 10.90 14.51 -7.89
C HIS A 153 10.44 14.97 -6.50
N GLY A 154 10.32 14.02 -5.55
CA GLY A 154 9.91 14.32 -4.17
C GLY A 154 10.84 15.34 -3.52
N LEU A 155 12.13 15.25 -3.82
CA LEU A 155 13.16 16.12 -3.26
C LEU A 155 13.09 17.55 -3.78
N LYS A 156 12.83 17.74 -5.08
CA LYS A 156 12.56 19.06 -5.66
C LYS A 156 11.29 19.68 -5.10
N VAL A 157 10.19 18.92 -5.08
CA VAL A 157 8.89 19.40 -4.58
C VAL A 157 8.98 19.78 -3.11
N THR A 158 9.61 18.94 -2.29
CA THR A 158 9.77 19.18 -0.85
C THR A 158 10.65 20.40 -0.59
N ARG A 159 11.77 20.57 -1.32
CA ARG A 159 12.61 21.77 -1.21
C ARG A 159 11.84 23.04 -1.60
N TRP A 160 11.04 22.97 -2.64
CA TRP A 160 10.21 24.08 -3.09
C TRP A 160 9.13 24.44 -2.06
N LEU A 161 8.41 23.47 -1.50
CA LEU A 161 7.45 23.68 -0.41
C LEU A 161 8.11 24.27 0.85
N ASN A 162 9.27 23.74 1.22
CA ASN A 162 10.03 24.23 2.37
C ASN A 162 10.47 25.69 2.17
N ALA A 163 10.80 26.09 0.94
CA ALA A 163 11.15 27.47 0.62
C ALA A 163 9.94 28.42 0.65
N LEU A 164 8.75 27.94 0.30
CA LEU A 164 7.53 28.76 0.25
C LEU A 164 6.87 28.96 1.62
N ILE A 165 6.71 27.88 2.40
CA ILE A 165 5.86 27.87 3.60
C ILE A 165 6.67 27.45 4.85
N GLY A 166 7.98 27.21 4.70
CA GLY A 166 8.83 26.71 5.77
C GLY A 166 8.62 25.23 6.06
N LYS A 167 9.48 24.68 6.93
CA LYS A 167 9.47 23.24 7.28
C LYS A 167 8.18 22.81 7.99
N ILE A 168 7.71 23.62 8.94
CA ILE A 168 6.47 23.35 9.70
C ILE A 168 5.25 23.40 8.76
N GLY A 169 5.17 24.42 7.90
CA GLY A 169 4.07 24.55 6.93
C GLY A 169 4.05 23.40 5.94
N THR A 170 5.23 22.95 5.49
CA THR A 170 5.37 21.79 4.60
C THR A 170 4.88 20.51 5.26
N LEU A 171 5.22 20.27 6.53
CA LEU A 171 4.72 19.11 7.28
C LEU A 171 3.18 19.09 7.33
N ILE A 172 2.57 20.21 7.71
CA ILE A 172 1.11 20.34 7.79
C ILE A 172 0.47 20.08 6.43
N PHE A 173 1.03 20.66 5.37
CA PHE A 173 0.53 20.48 4.00
C PHE A 173 0.60 19.01 3.55
N ILE A 174 1.72 18.33 3.81
CA ILE A 174 1.89 16.92 3.48
C ILE A 174 0.88 16.05 4.24
N VAL A 175 0.68 16.31 5.55
CA VAL A 175 -0.31 15.60 6.36
C VAL A 175 -1.72 15.75 5.78
N ILE A 176 -2.10 16.96 5.36
CA ILE A 176 -3.41 17.21 4.73
C ILE A 176 -3.54 16.41 3.42
N ILE A 177 -2.50 16.39 2.57
CA ILE A 177 -2.51 15.61 1.33
C ILE A 177 -2.63 14.11 1.60
N VAL A 178 -1.91 13.59 2.60
CA VAL A 178 -1.96 12.17 2.96
C VAL A 178 -3.35 11.79 3.47
N ILE A 179 -3.96 12.61 4.34
CA ILE A 179 -5.33 12.39 4.81
C ILE A 179 -6.31 12.43 3.64
N GLY A 180 -6.20 13.43 2.77
CA GLY A 180 -7.02 13.55 1.57
C GLY A 180 -6.89 12.33 0.65
N TYR A 181 -5.67 11.82 0.49
CA TYR A 181 -5.41 10.60 -0.28
C TYR A 181 -6.07 9.38 0.35
N ILE A 182 -5.95 9.18 1.67
CA ILE A 182 -6.58 8.05 2.37
C ILE A 182 -8.10 8.08 2.18
N VAL A 183 -8.72 9.25 2.38
CA VAL A 183 -10.17 9.41 2.17
C VAL A 183 -10.58 9.05 0.74
N PHE A 184 -9.82 9.51 -0.25
CA PHE A 184 -10.04 9.20 -1.66
C PHE A 184 -9.80 7.72 -2.00
N ALA A 185 -8.70 7.13 -1.51
CA ALA A 185 -8.26 5.78 -1.85
C ALA A 185 -9.19 4.71 -1.27
N PHE A 186 -9.62 4.89 -0.02
CA PHE A 186 -10.50 3.96 0.68
C PHE A 186 -11.98 4.18 0.38
N LYS A 187 -12.34 5.21 -0.42
CA LYS A 187 -13.74 5.64 -0.59
C LYS A 187 -14.47 5.63 0.75
N VAL A 188 -13.83 6.17 1.78
CA VAL A 188 -14.44 6.24 3.11
C VAL A 188 -15.60 7.22 2.94
N SER A 189 -16.79 6.68 2.64
CA SER A 189 -18.00 7.46 2.79
C SER A 189 -17.97 7.95 4.23
N PRO A 190 -18.11 9.26 4.50
CA PRO A 190 -18.14 9.80 5.86
C PRO A 190 -19.22 9.14 6.75
N SER A 191 -20.09 8.28 6.18
CA SER A 191 -20.99 7.40 6.91
C SER A 191 -20.33 6.23 7.66
N SER A 192 -19.10 5.79 7.31
CA SER A 192 -18.39 4.74 8.04
C SER A 192 -17.59 5.26 9.24
N LEU A 193 -17.45 6.58 9.36
CA LEU A 193 -16.86 7.27 10.52
C LEU A 193 -17.94 7.71 11.53
N ARG A 194 -19.16 7.22 11.38
CA ARG A 194 -20.10 7.22 12.50
C ARG A 194 -19.56 6.20 13.51
N PRO A 195 -19.21 6.57 14.75
CA PRO A 195 -19.03 5.56 15.77
C PRO A 195 -20.30 4.71 15.75
N LYS A 196 -20.17 3.40 15.57
CA LYS A 196 -21.29 2.48 15.80
C LYS A 196 -21.77 2.83 17.19
N ARG A 197 -22.93 3.49 17.30
CA ARG A 197 -23.64 3.55 18.56
C ARG A 197 -23.77 2.11 18.99
N ILE A 198 -23.11 1.76 20.08
CA ILE A 198 -23.37 0.52 20.78
C ILE A 198 -24.81 0.68 21.24
N THR A 199 -25.75 0.19 20.44
CA THR A 199 -27.14 0.05 20.86
C THR A 199 -27.08 -1.06 21.89
N PHE A 200 -27.05 -0.67 23.17
CA PHE A 200 -27.32 -1.61 24.24
C PHE A 200 -28.69 -2.24 23.94
N PRO A 201 -28.80 -3.58 23.93
CA PRO A 201 -30.09 -4.22 23.73
C PRO A 201 -31.03 -3.71 24.82
N LYS A 202 -32.12 -3.09 24.38
CA LYS A 202 -33.24 -2.70 25.24
C LYS A 202 -33.70 -3.98 25.92
N LYS A 203 -33.44 -4.09 27.23
CA LYS A 203 -33.89 -5.21 28.06
C LYS A 203 -35.40 -5.31 27.90
N GLU A 204 -35.82 -6.34 27.18
CA GLU A 204 -37.21 -6.73 27.05
C GLU A 204 -37.69 -7.06 28.47
N LYS A 205 -38.78 -6.43 28.89
CA LYS A 205 -39.41 -6.73 30.18
C LYS A 205 -39.95 -8.15 30.08
N SER A 206 -39.25 -9.11 30.66
CA SER A 206 -39.80 -10.43 30.95
C SER A 206 -40.52 -10.39 32.29
N ASP A 207 -41.67 -11.03 32.29
CA ASP A 207 -42.71 -10.94 33.28
C ASP A 207 -42.32 -11.44 34.69
N ASN A 208 -43.13 -10.95 35.62
CA ASN A 208 -43.14 -11.23 37.04
C ASN A 208 -43.31 -12.73 37.33
N GLU A 209 -42.32 -13.37 37.95
CA GLU A 209 -42.51 -14.64 38.66
C GLU A 209 -41.78 -14.56 40.00
N SER A 210 -42.58 -14.58 41.06
CA SER A 210 -42.18 -14.48 42.46
C SER A 210 -41.41 -15.72 42.91
N MET A 211 -40.23 -15.53 43.51
CA MET A 211 -39.35 -16.61 44.00
C MET A 211 -39.22 -16.52 45.53
N ASP A 212 -39.39 -17.67 46.19
CA ASP A 212 -39.56 -17.87 47.64
C ASP A 212 -38.29 -17.48 48.45
N PRO A 213 -38.40 -16.71 49.56
CA PRO A 213 -37.25 -16.26 50.36
C PRO A 213 -36.34 -17.35 50.94
N GLU A 214 -36.81 -18.61 51.04
CA GLU A 214 -36.07 -19.70 51.67
C GLU A 214 -34.89 -20.21 50.80
N GLU A 215 -35.04 -20.19 49.46
CA GLU A 215 -33.99 -20.66 48.53
C GLU A 215 -32.79 -19.68 48.42
N VAL A 216 -33.03 -18.39 48.70
CA VAL A 216 -31.98 -17.36 48.69
C VAL A 216 -31.08 -17.48 49.92
N ALA A 217 -31.63 -17.89 51.07
CA ALA A 217 -30.87 -18.06 52.30
C ALA A 217 -29.92 -19.27 52.21
N GLU A 218 -30.36 -20.40 51.64
CA GLU A 218 -29.51 -21.58 51.46
C GLU A 218 -28.35 -21.32 50.49
N LYS A 219 -28.60 -20.65 49.36
CA LYS A 219 -27.53 -20.28 48.42
C LYS A 219 -26.49 -19.34 49.04
N SER A 220 -26.94 -18.41 49.87
CA SER A 220 -26.06 -17.46 50.56
C SER A 220 -25.20 -18.15 51.62
N ALA A 221 -25.77 -19.12 52.35
CA ALA A 221 -25.04 -19.89 53.36
C ALA A 221 -24.01 -20.82 52.72
N GLN A 222 -24.36 -21.46 51.59
CA GLN A 222 -23.45 -22.33 50.87
C GLN A 222 -22.27 -21.56 50.26
N ASP A 223 -22.50 -20.37 49.70
CA ASP A 223 -21.45 -19.49 49.17
C ASP A 223 -20.47 -18.98 50.24
N LEU A 224 -20.92 -18.87 51.50
CA LEU A 224 -20.05 -18.49 52.62
C LEU A 224 -19.20 -19.66 53.10
N LEU A 225 -19.75 -20.88 53.12
CA LEU A 225 -19.00 -22.09 53.46
C LEU A 225 -17.92 -22.42 52.42
N ASP A 226 -18.21 -22.21 51.14
CA ASP A 226 -17.25 -22.46 50.06
C ASP A 226 -16.08 -21.46 50.09
N LYS A 227 -16.33 -20.20 50.43
CA LYS A 227 -15.28 -19.18 50.57
C LYS A 227 -14.35 -19.40 51.76
N GLU A 228 -14.89 -19.80 52.91
CA GLU A 228 -14.05 -20.16 54.07
C GLU A 228 -13.21 -21.42 53.77
N GLY A 229 -13.76 -22.37 53.02
CA GLY A 229 -13.03 -23.54 52.53
C GLY A 229 -11.83 -23.16 51.67
N GLU A 230 -12.02 -22.28 50.69
CA GLU A 230 -10.95 -21.82 49.80
C GLU A 230 -9.85 -21.03 50.54
N GLU A 231 -10.21 -20.15 51.48
CA GLU A 231 -9.22 -19.41 52.29
C GLU A 231 -8.40 -20.35 53.20
N SER A 232 -9.03 -21.37 53.78
CA SER A 232 -8.33 -22.35 54.61
C SER A 232 -7.30 -23.17 53.82
N LEU A 233 -7.66 -23.59 52.60
CA LEU A 233 -6.77 -24.33 51.70
C LEU A 233 -5.63 -23.45 51.18
N PHE A 234 -5.91 -22.19 50.87
CA PHE A 234 -4.90 -21.23 50.43
C PHE A 234 -3.86 -20.97 51.53
N ASN A 235 -4.31 -20.80 52.77
CA ASN A 235 -3.43 -20.61 53.91
C ASN A 235 -2.58 -21.86 54.20
N ALA A 236 -3.19 -23.05 54.17
CA ALA A 236 -2.48 -24.31 54.34
C ALA A 236 -1.38 -24.53 53.28
N TRP A 237 -1.67 -24.22 52.01
CA TRP A 237 -0.70 -24.28 50.92
C TRP A 237 0.49 -23.33 51.15
N ASN A 238 0.22 -22.09 51.56
CA ASN A 238 1.26 -21.11 51.85
C ASN A 238 2.17 -21.54 53.01
N THR A 239 1.63 -22.08 54.10
CA THR A 239 2.44 -22.63 55.20
C THR A 239 3.32 -23.81 54.76
N LYS A 240 2.78 -24.71 53.93
CA LYS A 240 3.54 -25.86 53.43
C LYS A 240 4.67 -25.43 52.49
N LYS A 241 4.43 -24.40 51.67
CA LYS A 241 5.44 -23.80 50.79
C LYS A 241 6.56 -23.12 51.59
N ALA A 242 6.20 -22.34 52.62
CA ALA A 242 7.18 -21.68 53.49
C ALA A 242 8.07 -22.68 54.26
N ALA A 243 7.52 -23.80 54.73
CA ALA A 243 8.29 -24.87 55.38
C ALA A 243 9.26 -25.59 54.41
N THR A 244 8.88 -25.70 53.13
CA THR A 244 9.71 -26.34 52.11
C THR A 244 10.89 -25.44 51.69
N ASP A 245 10.66 -24.13 51.60
CA ASP A 245 11.74 -23.17 51.27
C ASP A 245 12.71 -22.97 52.44
N SER A 246 12.23 -22.98 53.68
CA SER A 246 13.12 -22.89 54.86
C SER A 246 13.95 -24.16 55.09
N GLY A 247 13.44 -25.35 54.75
CA GLY A 247 14.21 -26.60 54.79
C GLY A 247 15.32 -26.69 53.73
N LYS A 248 15.19 -25.99 52.60
CA LYS A 248 16.25 -25.89 51.58
C LYS A 248 17.41 -25.00 52.00
N ILE A 249 17.16 -23.94 52.77
CA ILE A 249 18.22 -23.00 53.18
C ILE A 249 19.13 -23.60 54.25
N VAL A 250 18.64 -24.52 55.08
CA VAL A 250 19.46 -25.19 56.10
C VAL A 250 20.38 -26.26 55.50
N ASN A 251 19.99 -26.88 54.38
CA ASN A 251 20.76 -27.94 53.73
C ASN A 251 21.86 -27.42 52.77
N ASP A 252 21.86 -26.13 52.46
CA ASP A 252 22.89 -25.45 51.63
C ASP A 252 23.97 -24.76 52.50
N MET A 253 23.87 -24.84 53.82
CA MET A 253 24.83 -24.24 54.77
C MET A 253 25.54 -25.27 55.68
N ALA A 254 25.36 -26.57 55.45
CA ALA A 254 26.06 -27.67 56.13
C ALA A 254 26.98 -28.42 55.15
#